data_AF-A0A484L5F4-F1
#
_entry.id   AF-A0A484L5F4-F1
#
_cell.length_a   1.000
_cell.length_b   1.000
_cell.length_c   1.000
_cell.angle_alpha   90.00
_cell.angle_beta   90.00
_cell.angle_gamma   90.00
#
_symmetry.space_group_name_H-M   'P 1'
#
loop_
_entity.id
_entity.type
_entity.pdbx_description
1 polymer ?
#
loop_
_entity_poly.entity_id
_entity_poly.type
_entity_poly.pdbx_seq_one_letter_code
_entity_poly.pdbx_strand_id
1 'polypeptide(L)'
;MSSEKEPPRRRLSCSACFDALWFCYTPVHQMQQYYRLGKLDNCYDKWSALYDCLRLKTKRQAEVEEILEKREKTKPHIWSFRTPEEASSYWQNLYGHMHEDE
;
A
#
# COMPACT_ATOMS: atom_id res chain seq x y z
N MET A 1 19.48 22.94 -23.68
CA MET A 1 18.88 23.27 -22.37
C MET A 1 17.82 22.22 -22.10
N SER A 2 18.09 21.26 -21.22
CA SER A 2 17.14 20.21 -20.87
C SER A 2 16.01 20.82 -20.05
N SER A 3 14.78 20.68 -20.55
CA SER A 3 13.56 21.03 -19.83
C SER A 3 13.40 20.03 -18.68
N GLU A 4 13.72 20.46 -17.46
CA GLU A 4 13.33 19.76 -16.24
C GLU A 4 11.80 19.72 -16.22
N LYS A 5 11.26 18.52 -16.47
CA LYS A 5 9.82 18.27 -16.44
C LYS A 5 9.44 18.19 -14.97
N GLU A 6 8.85 19.25 -14.42
CA GLU A 6 8.29 19.22 -13.07
C GLU A 6 7.39 17.97 -12.94
N PRO A 7 7.53 17.20 -11.85
CA PRO A 7 6.70 16.03 -11.64
C PRO A 7 5.22 16.45 -11.64
N PRO A 8 4.32 15.66 -12.25
CA PRO A 8 2.92 16.02 -12.34
C PRO A 8 2.33 16.17 -10.93
N ARG A 9 1.80 17.37 -10.62
CA ARG A 9 1.11 17.65 -9.34
C ARG A 9 0.04 16.60 -9.11
N ARG A 10 0.20 15.79 -8.07
CA ARG A 10 -0.70 14.67 -7.78
C ARG A 10 -2.05 15.20 -7.31
N ARG A 11 -3.09 14.93 -8.08
CA ARG A 11 -4.47 15.23 -7.67
C ARG A 11 -4.99 14.09 -6.80
N LEU A 12 -5.39 14.43 -5.58
CA LEU A 12 -6.06 13.51 -4.67
C LEU A 12 -7.47 13.19 -5.19
N SER A 13 -7.72 11.93 -5.49
CA SER A 13 -9.05 11.42 -5.86
C SER A 13 -9.52 10.43 -4.80
N CYS A 14 -10.69 10.69 -4.21
CA CYS A 14 -11.29 9.81 -3.19
C CYS A 14 -12.26 8.79 -3.80
N SER A 15 -12.45 8.80 -5.13
CA SER A 15 -13.30 7.84 -5.84
C SER A 15 -12.84 6.41 -5.60
N ALA A 16 -11.54 6.14 -5.64
CA ALA A 16 -11.00 4.81 -5.36
C ALA A 16 -11.31 4.32 -3.93
N CYS A 17 -11.28 5.22 -2.93
CA CYS A 17 -11.65 4.87 -1.56
C CYS A 17 -13.15 4.59 -1.43
N PHE A 18 -13.97 5.34 -2.16
CA PHE A 18 -15.42 5.14 -2.21
C PHE A 18 -15.78 3.80 -2.88
N ASP A 19 -15.20 3.52 -4.05
CA ASP A 19 -15.42 2.25 -4.75
C ASP A 19 -15.02 1.07 -3.87
N ALA A 20 -13.87 1.15 -3.19
CA ALA A 20 -13.42 0.12 -2.26
C ALA A 20 -14.40 -0.11 -1.09
N LEU A 21 -14.99 0.95 -0.54
CA LEU A 21 -16.01 0.83 0.51
C LEU A 21 -17.29 0.18 -0.04
N TRP A 22 -17.73 0.60 -1.22
CA TRP A 22 -18.91 0.04 -1.87
C TRP A 22 -18.76 -1.46 -2.18
N PHE A 23 -17.60 -1.85 -2.71
CA PHE A 23 -17.27 -3.25 -2.94
C PHE A 23 -17.26 -4.07 -1.66
N CYS A 24 -16.83 -3.50 -0.53
CA CYS A 24 -16.84 -4.20 0.75
C CYS A 24 -18.25 -4.59 1.19
N TYR A 25 -19.26 -3.74 0.94
CA TYR A 25 -20.65 -4.06 1.24
C TYR A 25 -21.33 -4.99 0.23
N THR A 26 -20.65 -5.32 -0.88
CA THR A 26 -21.25 -6.18 -1.91
C THR A 26 -21.36 -7.63 -1.39
N PRO A 27 -22.50 -8.32 -1.57
CA PRO A 27 -22.71 -9.68 -1.04
C PRO A 27 -21.66 -10.70 -1.49
N VAL A 28 -21.18 -10.58 -2.73
CA VAL A 28 -20.14 -11.47 -3.27
C VAL A 28 -18.83 -11.35 -2.47
N HIS A 29 -18.43 -10.13 -2.12
CA HIS A 29 -17.20 -9.91 -1.35
C HIS A 29 -17.32 -10.48 0.06
N GLN A 30 -18.43 -10.19 0.75
CA GLN A 30 -18.68 -10.69 2.11
C GLN A 30 -18.73 -12.21 2.17
N MET A 31 -19.39 -12.86 1.19
CA MET A 31 -19.43 -14.32 1.11
C MET A 31 -18.04 -14.93 0.84
N GLN A 32 -17.24 -14.31 -0.03
CA GLN A 32 -15.87 -14.76 -0.29
C GLN A 32 -14.97 -14.64 0.94
N GLN A 33 -15.05 -13.53 1.67
CA GLN A 33 -14.29 -13.32 2.91
C GLN A 33 -14.74 -14.30 3.99
N TYR A 34 -16.04 -14.51 4.15
CA TYR A 34 -16.57 -15.48 5.09
C TYR A 34 -16.11 -16.90 4.77
N TYR A 35 -16.14 -17.31 3.50
CA TYR A 35 -15.67 -18.63 3.10
C TYR A 35 -14.17 -18.85 3.35
N ARG A 36 -13.34 -17.82 3.12
CA ARG A 36 -11.87 -17.93 3.28
C ARG A 36 -11.39 -17.76 4.71
N LEU A 37 -11.92 -16.76 5.42
CA LEU A 37 -11.43 -16.32 6.72
C LEU A 37 -12.40 -16.63 7.87
N GLY A 38 -13.63 -17.05 7.58
CA GLY A 38 -14.66 -17.34 8.57
C GLY A 38 -15.26 -16.11 9.26
N LYS A 39 -15.03 -14.91 8.73
CA LYS A 39 -15.44 -13.64 9.34
C LYS A 39 -16.17 -12.75 8.34
N LEU A 40 -17.20 -12.07 8.83
CA LEU A 40 -17.85 -10.98 8.09
C LEU A 40 -17.06 -9.70 8.36
N ASP A 41 -16.73 -8.97 7.29
CA ASP A 41 -15.98 -7.73 7.40
C ASP A 41 -16.95 -6.57 7.67
N ASN A 42 -16.68 -5.76 8.70
CA ASN A 42 -17.48 -4.58 9.04
C ASN A 42 -17.12 -3.35 8.18
N CYS A 43 -16.19 -3.48 7.23
CA CYS A 43 -15.77 -2.43 6.29
C CYS A 43 -15.22 -1.15 6.95
N TYR A 44 -14.90 -1.21 8.24
CA TYR A 44 -14.46 -0.06 9.03
C TYR A 44 -13.18 0.57 8.48
N ASP A 45 -12.21 -0.25 8.09
CA ASP A 45 -10.93 0.22 7.53
C ASP A 45 -11.11 0.92 6.18
N LYS A 46 -12.10 0.51 5.38
CA LYS A 46 -12.43 1.18 4.11
C LYS A 46 -13.14 2.51 4.36
N TRP A 47 -13.98 2.56 5.39
CA TRP A 47 -14.67 3.77 5.78
C TRP A 47 -13.71 4.82 6.35
N SER A 48 -12.79 4.41 7.23
CA SER A 48 -11.76 5.29 7.77
C SER A 48 -10.85 5.84 6.66
N ALA A 49 -10.47 5.03 5.68
CA ALA A 49 -9.70 5.47 4.53
C ALA A 49 -10.44 6.51 3.67
N LEU A 50 -11.75 6.34 3.48
CA LEU A 50 -12.59 7.32 2.77
C LEU A 50 -12.67 8.63 3.56
N TYR A 51 -12.93 8.55 4.86
CA TYR A 51 -12.99 9.71 5.74
C TYR A 51 -11.67 10.49 5.76
N ASP A 52 -10.54 9.79 5.85
CA ASP A 52 -9.21 10.38 5.78
C ASP A 52 -8.96 11.08 4.45
N CYS A 53 -9.39 10.49 3.33
CA CYS A 53 -9.26 11.13 2.02
C CYS A 53 -10.09 12.43 1.93
N LEU A 54 -11.33 12.40 2.41
CA LEU A 54 -12.21 13.58 2.44
C LEU A 54 -11.63 14.67 3.34
N ARG A 55 -11.07 14.29 4.50
CA ARG A 55 -10.40 15.21 5.43
C ARG A 55 -9.12 15.81 4.85
N LEU A 56 -8.38 15.07 4.01
CA LEU A 56 -7.23 15.63 3.29
C LEU A 56 -7.66 16.60 2.19
N LYS A 57 -8.78 16.35 1.53
CA LYS A 57 -9.31 17.22 0.48
C LYS A 57 -9.74 18.61 1.00
N THR A 58 -10.07 18.74 2.28
CA THR A 58 -10.42 20.04 2.89
C THR A 58 -9.20 20.87 3.31
N LYS A 59 -7.98 20.32 3.27
CA LYS A 59 -6.76 21.03 3.62
C LYS A 59 -6.16 21.80 2.44
N ARG A 60 -5.20 22.69 2.73
CA ARG A 60 -4.44 23.42 1.71
C ARG A 60 -3.59 22.45 0.88
N GLN A 61 -3.46 22.72 -0.42
CA GLN A 61 -2.76 21.84 -1.35
C GLN A 61 -1.30 21.55 -0.93
N ALA A 62 -0.57 22.57 -0.45
CA ALA A 62 0.81 22.41 0.00
C ALA A 62 0.96 21.44 1.19
N GLU A 63 0.05 21.51 2.16
CA GLU A 63 0.03 20.58 3.30
C GLU A 63 -0.31 19.16 2.87
N VAL A 64 -1.20 19.02 1.89
CA VAL A 64 -1.59 17.70 1.38
C VAL A 64 -0.44 17.03 0.65
N GLU A 65 0.31 17.78 -0.16
CA GLU A 65 1.49 17.26 -0.87
C GLU A 65 2.56 16.76 0.11
N GLU A 66 2.86 17.54 1.16
CA GLU A 66 3.78 17.13 2.21
C GLU A 66 3.32 15.84 2.93
N ILE A 67 2.02 15.74 3.26
CA ILE A 67 1.46 14.55 3.90
C ILE A 67 1.56 13.33 2.98
N LEU A 68 1.32 13.49 1.68
CA LEU A 68 1.42 12.41 0.71
C LEU A 68 2.87 11.95 0.52
N GLU A 69 3.81 12.88 0.43
CA GLU A 69 5.24 12.56 0.35
C GLU A 69 5.73 11.80 1.59
N LYS A 70 5.35 12.25 2.79
CA LYS A 70 5.69 11.55 4.04
C LYS A 70 5.15 10.13 4.03
N ARG A 71 3.89 9.94 3.62
CA ARG A 71 3.27 8.61 3.51
C ARG A 71 3.99 7.71 2.51
N GLU A 72 4.48 8.25 1.40
CA GLU A 72 5.25 7.46 0.42
C GLU A 72 6.61 7.05 0.96
N LYS A 73 7.32 7.95 1.63
CA LYS A 73 8.61 7.66 2.27
C LYS A 73 8.50 6.63 3.40
N THR A 74 7.36 6.58 4.09
CA THR A 74 7.11 5.58 5.16
C THR A 74 6.76 4.20 4.60
N LYS A 75 6.29 4.08 3.35
CA LYS A 75 5.99 2.77 2.78
C LYS A 75 7.30 1.98 2.61
N PRO A 76 7.40 0.75 3.15
CA PRO A 76 8.59 -0.07 2.94
C PRO A 76 8.76 -0.32 1.44
N HIS A 77 9.95 -0.07 0.93
CA HIS A 77 10.30 -0.37 -0.45
C HIS A 77 10.69 -1.85 -0.57
N ILE A 78 10.51 -2.46 -1.74
CA ILE A 78 10.90 -3.87 -1.96
C ILE A 78 12.37 -4.10 -1.60
N TRP A 79 13.21 -3.11 -1.90
CA TRP A 79 14.65 -3.10 -1.61
C TRP A 79 15.00 -2.89 -0.14
N SER A 80 14.04 -2.58 0.73
CA SER A 80 14.26 -2.40 2.18
C SER A 80 13.83 -3.62 3.00
N PHE A 81 13.34 -4.71 2.39
CA PHE A 81 12.88 -5.87 3.15
C PHE A 81 14.03 -6.67 3.80
N ARG A 82 15.24 -6.66 3.21
CA ARG A 82 16.46 -7.25 3.77
C ARG A 82 17.68 -6.48 3.31
N THR A 83 18.70 -6.39 4.15
CA THR A 83 20.01 -5.93 3.70
C THR A 83 20.67 -6.96 2.78
N PRO A 84 21.64 -6.57 1.94
CA PRO A 84 22.36 -7.54 1.10
C PRO A 84 22.99 -8.68 1.90
N GLU A 85 23.48 -8.40 3.12
CA GLU A 85 24.10 -9.36 4.04
C GLU A 85 23.07 -10.32 4.66
N GLU A 86 21.90 -9.82 5.06
CA GLU A 86 20.79 -10.65 5.54
C GLU A 86 20.19 -11.51 4.42
N ALA A 87 20.21 -11.01 3.19
CA ALA A 87 19.76 -11.75 2.02
C ALA A 87 20.75 -12.88 1.67
N SER A 88 22.06 -12.62 1.68
CA SER A 88 23.08 -13.63 1.37
C SER A 88 23.14 -14.74 2.42
N SER A 89 23.07 -14.39 3.70
CA SER A 89 23.03 -15.37 4.79
C SER A 89 21.77 -16.23 4.77
N TYR A 90 20.60 -15.63 4.47
CA TYR A 90 19.37 -16.38 4.29
C TYR A 90 19.41 -17.31 3.07
N TRP A 91 20.01 -16.86 1.97
CA TRP A 91 20.20 -17.68 0.77
C TRP A 91 21.10 -18.87 1.06
N GLN A 92 22.23 -18.66 1.75
CA GLN A 92 23.13 -19.74 2.17
C GLN A 92 22.43 -20.74 3.10
N ASN A 93 21.60 -20.29 4.03
CA ASN A 93 20.84 -21.19 4.90
C ASN A 93 19.83 -22.05 4.12
N LEU A 94 19.20 -21.53 3.07
CA LEU A 94 18.21 -22.25 2.26
C LEU A 94 18.84 -23.18 1.23
N TYR A 95 19.91 -22.73 0.56
CA TYR A 95 20.46 -23.37 -0.63
C TYR A 95 21.92 -23.80 -0.48
N GLY A 96 22.55 -23.63 0.69
CA GLY A 96 23.94 -24.00 0.92
C GLY A 96 24.21 -25.48 0.65
N HIS A 97 23.26 -26.35 0.98
CA HIS A 97 23.33 -27.78 0.69
C HIS A 97 23.45 -28.11 -0.82
N MET A 98 22.92 -27.24 -1.71
CA MET A 98 22.99 -27.45 -3.17
C MET A 98 24.40 -27.20 -3.74
N HIS A 99 25.31 -26.62 -2.95
CA HIS A 99 26.70 -26.36 -3.35
C HIS A 99 27.69 -27.37 -2.77
N GLU A 100 27.24 -28.31 -1.92
CA GLU A 100 28.09 -29.35 -1.31
C GLU A 100 28.09 -30.66 -2.11
N ASP A 101 27.13 -30.84 -3.02
CA ASP A 101 26.96 -32.05 -3.85
C ASP A 101 27.70 -32.01 -5.22
N GLU A 102 28.63 -31.06 -5.41
CA GLU A 102 29.54 -30.94 -6.59
C GLU A 102 31.00 -31.25 -6.20
#